data_AF-W6SJH3-F1
#
_entry.id   AF-W6SJH3-F1
#
_cell.length_a   1.000
_cell.length_b   1.000
_cell.length_c   1.000
_cell.angle_alpha   90.00
_cell.angle_beta   90.00
_cell.angle_gamma   90.00
#
_symmetry.space_group_name_H-M   'P 1'
#
loop_
_entity.id
_entity.type
_entity.pdbx_description
1 polymer ?
#
loop_
_entity_poly.entity_id
_entity_poly.type
_entity_poly.pdbx_seq_one_letter_code
_entity_poly.pdbx_strand_id
1 'polypeptide(L)'
;MSDTTDYIDQFIKNIGLNLAGFEKLGAALLSLGYLYYVNSAQVDTLEVLGISNGNETPEQIIVNGQRLVLLGYITLYIVSVKRLEEKEFLNSVRESNINITPYEAVSISYLISVFANLLRLDAFIQIQNAENEEQ
;
A
#
# COMPACT_ATOMS: atom_id res chain seq x y z
N MET A 1 16.76 -31.87 -19.80
CA MET A 1 15.68 -31.98 -18.80
C MET A 1 16.09 -31.38 -17.45
N SER A 2 17.36 -31.49 -17.02
CA SER A 2 17.87 -30.77 -15.83
C SER A 2 17.93 -29.25 -16.03
N ASP A 3 18.45 -28.78 -17.18
CA ASP A 3 18.66 -27.35 -17.43
C ASP A 3 17.37 -26.51 -17.42
N THR A 4 16.26 -27.08 -17.92
CA THR A 4 14.95 -26.41 -17.92
C THR A 4 14.38 -26.28 -16.51
N THR A 5 14.59 -27.29 -15.67
CA THR A 5 14.10 -27.29 -14.28
C THR A 5 14.89 -26.27 -13.45
N ASP A 6 16.22 -26.26 -13.59
CA ASP A 6 17.11 -25.29 -12.94
C ASP A 6 16.80 -23.84 -13.36
N TYR A 7 16.48 -23.61 -14.64
CA TYR A 7 16.07 -22.29 -15.13
C TYR A 7 14.76 -21.82 -14.49
N ILE A 8 13.76 -22.71 -14.39
CA ILE A 8 12.48 -22.40 -13.75
C ILE A 8 12.68 -22.09 -12.26
N ASP A 9 13.53 -22.84 -11.55
CA ASP A 9 13.83 -22.59 -10.13
C ASP A 9 14.53 -21.25 -9.90
N GLN A 10 15.50 -20.88 -10.75
CA GLN A 10 16.14 -19.57 -10.68
C GLN A 10 15.16 -18.42 -10.97
N PHE A 11 14.27 -18.59 -11.93
CA PHE A 11 13.22 -17.63 -12.26
C PHE A 11 12.28 -17.40 -11.07
N ILE A 12 11.77 -18.45 -10.45
CA ILE A 12 10.90 -18.37 -9.26
C ILE A 12 11.64 -17.68 -8.10
N LYS A 13 12.91 -18.02 -7.87
CA LYS A 13 13.71 -17.42 -6.80
C LYS A 13 13.90 -15.92 -6.99
N ASN A 14 14.19 -15.47 -8.22
CA ASN A 14 14.34 -14.06 -8.53
C ASN A 14 13.03 -13.28 -8.40
N ILE A 15 11.91 -13.88 -8.82
CA ILE A 15 10.57 -13.32 -8.56
C ILE A 15 10.36 -13.14 -7.05
N GLY A 16 10.61 -14.19 -6.26
CA GLY A 16 10.43 -14.14 -4.81
C GLY A 16 11.24 -13.03 -4.12
N LEU A 17 12.51 -12.83 -4.51
CA LEU A 17 13.37 -11.78 -3.97
C LEU A 17 12.87 -10.37 -4.33
N ASN A 18 12.48 -10.16 -5.58
CA ASN A 18 11.96 -8.87 -6.03
C ASN A 18 10.63 -8.55 -5.34
N LEU A 19 9.73 -9.52 -5.22
CA LEU A 19 8.45 -9.34 -4.53
C LEU A 19 8.64 -9.02 -3.05
N ALA A 20 9.57 -9.67 -2.37
CA ALA A 20 9.87 -9.34 -0.97
C ALA A 20 10.40 -7.89 -0.80
N GLY A 21 11.13 -7.37 -1.78
CA GLY A 21 11.55 -5.97 -1.81
C GLY A 21 10.37 -5.00 -1.93
N PHE A 22 9.48 -5.25 -2.90
CA PHE A 22 8.27 -4.44 -3.07
C PHE A 22 7.30 -4.54 -1.90
N GLU A 23 7.20 -5.71 -1.26
CA GLU A 23 6.36 -5.90 -0.07
C GLU A 23 6.86 -5.04 1.09
N LYS A 24 8.18 -5.01 1.33
CA LYS A 24 8.79 -4.12 2.32
C LYS A 24 8.53 -2.66 1.99
N LEU A 25 8.67 -2.26 0.72
CA LEU A 25 8.39 -0.90 0.27
C LEU A 25 6.92 -0.52 0.53
N GLY A 26 5.98 -1.39 0.15
CA GLY A 26 4.55 -1.18 0.37
C GLY A 26 4.21 -1.05 1.85
N ALA A 27 4.75 -1.93 2.69
CA ALA A 27 4.57 -1.88 4.14
C ALA A 27 5.19 -0.60 4.76
N ALA A 28 6.37 -0.19 4.29
CA ALA A 28 7.02 1.04 4.73
C ALA A 28 6.20 2.28 4.36
N LEU A 29 5.66 2.34 3.15
CA LEU A 29 4.77 3.42 2.69
C LEU A 29 3.49 3.50 3.54
N LEU A 30 2.86 2.37 3.84
CA LEU A 30 1.71 2.35 4.76
C LEU A 30 2.09 2.85 6.16
N SER A 31 3.22 2.39 6.68
CA SER A 31 3.68 2.75 8.02
C SER A 31 3.98 4.25 8.13
N LEU A 32 4.73 4.79 7.15
CA LEU A 32 5.01 6.22 7.04
C LEU A 32 3.71 7.01 6.87
N GLY A 33 2.80 6.57 6.00
CA GLY A 33 1.51 7.24 5.80
C GLY A 33 0.67 7.33 7.08
N TYR A 34 0.64 6.28 7.90
CA TYR A 34 -0.04 6.33 9.20
C TYR A 34 0.73 7.12 10.27
N LEU A 35 2.05 7.30 10.15
CA LEU A 35 2.77 8.24 11.02
C LEU A 35 2.36 9.69 10.76
N TYR A 36 2.03 10.05 9.51
CA TYR A 36 1.45 11.37 9.20
C TYR A 36 0.09 11.56 9.90
N TYR A 37 -0.70 10.51 10.09
CA TYR A 37 -1.96 10.61 10.84
C TYR A 37 -1.72 10.98 12.29
N VAL A 38 -0.72 10.35 12.92
CA VAL A 38 -0.32 10.66 14.29
C VAL A 38 0.18 12.10 14.39
N ASN A 39 1.02 12.53 13.43
CA ASN A 39 1.52 13.89 13.39
C ASN A 39 0.39 14.91 13.21
N SER A 40 -0.53 14.68 12.27
CA SER A 40 -1.70 15.54 12.06
C SER A 40 -2.53 15.70 13.33
N ALA A 41 -2.84 14.61 14.04
CA ALA A 41 -3.58 14.68 15.31
C ALA A 41 -2.81 15.46 16.39
N GLN A 42 -1.49 15.41 16.38
CA GLN A 42 -0.66 16.22 17.27
C GLN A 42 -0.72 17.71 16.89
N VAL A 43 -0.68 18.05 15.60
CA VAL A 43 -0.82 19.43 15.13
C VAL A 43 -2.19 19.99 15.49
N ASP A 44 -3.26 19.22 15.26
CA ASP A 44 -4.64 19.55 15.62
C ASP A 44 -4.77 19.83 17.14
N THR A 45 -4.14 18.98 17.96
CA THR A 45 -4.10 19.19 19.42
C THR A 45 -3.40 20.51 19.79
N LEU A 46 -2.30 20.86 19.12
CA LEU A 46 -1.55 22.08 19.40
C LEU A 46 -2.34 23.33 18.98
N GLU A 47 -3.06 23.25 17.86
CA GLU A 47 -3.94 24.30 17.37
C GLU A 47 -5.07 24.60 18.36
N VAL A 48 -5.74 23.55 18.87
CA VAL A 48 -6.77 23.67 19.92
C VAL A 48 -6.22 24.31 21.20
N LEU A 49 -4.96 24.05 21.54
CA LEU A 49 -4.27 24.64 22.69
C LEU A 49 -3.77 26.08 22.44
N GLY A 50 -3.95 26.62 21.23
CA GLY A 50 -3.46 27.94 20.84
C GLY A 50 -1.93 28.02 20.75
N ILE A 51 -1.25 26.87 20.58
CA ILE A 51 0.20 26.79 20.44
C ILE A 51 0.53 26.83 18.95
N SER A 52 1.27 27.86 18.51
CA SER A 52 1.72 27.96 17.12
C SER A 52 2.60 26.75 16.75
N ASN A 53 2.23 26.04 15.68
CA ASN A 53 2.93 24.84 15.21
C ASN A 53 3.43 24.96 13.76
N GLY A 54 3.98 26.13 13.41
CA GLY A 54 4.46 26.41 12.06
C GLY A 54 3.30 26.70 11.08
N ASN A 55 3.55 26.47 9.78
CA ASN A 55 2.61 26.78 8.70
C ASN A 55 1.90 25.52 8.15
N GLU A 56 2.16 24.33 8.68
CA GLU A 56 1.51 23.11 8.22
C GLU A 56 0.18 22.91 8.96
N THR A 57 -0.91 22.75 8.22
CA THR A 57 -2.23 22.46 8.81
C THR A 57 -2.43 20.96 9.04
N PRO A 58 -3.24 20.53 10.01
CA PRO A 58 -3.55 19.12 10.23
C PRO A 58 -4.06 18.41 8.97
N GLU A 59 -4.89 19.09 8.17
CA GLU A 59 -5.50 18.58 6.94
C GLU A 59 -4.44 18.33 5.87
N GLN A 60 -3.50 19.26 5.71
CA GLN A 60 -2.39 19.12 4.76
C GLN A 60 -1.53 17.90 5.08
N ILE A 61 -1.24 17.69 6.37
CA ILE A 61 -0.46 16.56 6.84
C ILE A 61 -1.23 15.25 6.56
N ILE A 62 -2.55 15.20 6.80
CA ILE A 62 -3.38 14.04 6.48
C ILE A 62 -3.38 13.74 4.97
N VAL A 63 -3.54 14.73 4.11
CA VAL A 63 -3.54 14.54 2.65
C VAL A 63 -2.21 13.93 2.18
N ASN A 64 -1.08 14.42 2.71
CA ASN A 64 0.23 13.86 2.41
C ASN A 64 0.37 12.41 2.92
N GLY A 65 -0.09 12.13 4.14
CA GLY A 65 -0.15 10.77 4.68
C GLY A 65 -1.00 9.82 3.81
N GLN A 66 -2.17 10.28 3.37
CA GLN A 66 -3.08 9.52 2.52
C GLN A 66 -2.49 9.15 1.16
N ARG A 67 -1.71 10.06 0.55
CA ARG A 67 -0.98 9.76 -0.69
C ARG A 67 0.02 8.62 -0.49
N LEU A 68 0.76 8.61 0.63
CA LEU A 68 1.67 7.52 0.97
C LEU A 68 0.93 6.21 1.21
N VAL A 69 -0.19 6.24 1.94
CA VAL A 69 -1.03 5.06 2.17
C VAL A 69 -1.55 4.49 0.85
N LEU A 70 -1.98 5.35 -0.09
CA LEU A 70 -2.44 4.92 -1.42
C LEU A 70 -1.33 4.20 -2.19
N LEU A 71 -0.13 4.78 -2.24
CA LEU A 71 1.03 4.17 -2.89
C LEU A 71 1.39 2.83 -2.23
N GLY A 72 1.28 2.74 -0.90
CA GLY A 72 1.46 1.50 -0.15
C GLY A 72 0.49 0.41 -0.58
N TYR A 73 -0.82 0.71 -0.62
CA TYR A 73 -1.83 -0.26 -1.06
C TYR A 73 -1.67 -0.66 -2.53
N ILE A 74 -1.35 0.27 -3.43
CA ILE A 74 -1.08 -0.04 -4.85
C ILE A 74 0.12 -0.99 -4.96
N THR A 75 1.20 -0.73 -4.21
CA THR A 75 2.40 -1.57 -4.23
C THR A 75 2.09 -2.98 -3.73
N LEU A 76 1.36 -3.10 -2.62
CA LEU A 76 0.98 -4.40 -2.06
C LEU A 76 -0.03 -5.15 -2.93
N TYR A 77 -0.93 -4.43 -3.62
CA TYR A 77 -1.79 -5.03 -4.64
C TYR A 77 -0.96 -5.68 -5.75
N ILE A 78 0.01 -4.96 -6.33
CA ILE A 78 0.89 -5.50 -7.38
C ILE A 78 1.63 -6.75 -6.87
N VAL A 79 2.18 -6.69 -5.66
CA VAL A 79 2.87 -7.84 -5.05
C VAL A 79 1.94 -9.03 -4.92
N SER A 80 0.71 -8.82 -4.42
CA SER A 80 -0.25 -9.90 -4.21
C SER A 80 -0.66 -10.59 -5.52
N VAL A 81 -0.90 -9.81 -6.58
CA VAL A 81 -1.24 -10.35 -7.92
C VAL A 81 -0.09 -11.20 -8.44
N LYS A 82 1.15 -10.73 -8.30
CA LYS A 82 2.33 -11.51 -8.72
C LYS A 82 2.52 -12.79 -7.92
N ARG A 83 2.19 -12.78 -6.62
CA ARG A 83 2.19 -14.00 -5.79
C ARG A 83 1.12 -14.99 -6.24
N LEU A 84 -0.08 -14.51 -6.60
CA LEU A 84 -1.13 -15.34 -7.17
C LEU A 84 -0.68 -15.98 -8.49
N GLU A 85 -0.19 -15.17 -9.44
CA GLU A 85 0.34 -15.63 -10.74
C GLU A 85 1.44 -16.70 -10.55
N GLU A 86 2.34 -16.51 -9.57
CA GLU A 86 3.39 -17.50 -9.24
C GLU A 86 2.78 -18.86 -8.84
N LYS A 87 1.71 -18.87 -8.03
CA LYS A 87 1.06 -20.11 -7.59
C LYS A 87 0.27 -20.78 -8.71
N GLU A 88 -0.42 -20.01 -9.55
CA GLU A 88 -1.08 -20.52 -10.75
C GLU A 88 -0.08 -21.15 -11.72
N PHE A 89 1.06 -20.49 -11.94
CA PHE A 89 2.15 -21.02 -12.76
C PHE A 89 2.71 -22.33 -12.21
N LEU A 90 2.95 -22.41 -10.89
CA LEU A 90 3.41 -23.65 -10.25
C LEU A 90 2.40 -24.80 -10.36
N ASN A 91 1.11 -24.51 -10.26
CA ASN A 91 0.07 -25.52 -10.47
C ASN A 91 0.06 -26.03 -11.91
N SER A 92 0.23 -25.15 -12.90
CA SER A 92 0.20 -25.52 -14.32
C SER A 92 1.46 -26.26 -14.81
N VAL A 93 2.65 -25.92 -14.29
CA VAL A 93 3.92 -26.50 -14.77
C VAL A 93 4.41 -27.67 -13.92
N ARG A 94 4.04 -27.73 -12.64
CA ARG A 94 4.51 -28.78 -11.71
C ARG A 94 3.41 -29.70 -11.19
N GLU A 95 2.18 -29.59 -11.73
CA GLU A 95 0.99 -30.27 -11.20
C GLU A 95 0.84 -30.09 -9.68
N SER A 96 1.28 -28.92 -9.19
CA SER A 96 1.15 -28.59 -7.78
C SER A 96 -0.33 -28.47 -7.46
N ASN A 97 -0.81 -29.09 -6.39
CA ASN A 97 -2.19 -28.95 -5.91
C ASN A 97 -2.29 -27.80 -4.90
N ILE A 98 -1.75 -26.62 -5.23
CA ILE A 98 -1.76 -25.46 -4.33
C ILE A 98 -3.15 -24.82 -4.38
N ASN A 99 -3.77 -24.63 -3.21
CA ASN A 99 -5.01 -23.86 -3.11
C ASN A 99 -4.74 -22.37 -3.36
N ILE A 100 -5.24 -21.83 -4.47
CA ILE A 100 -5.02 -20.43 -4.89
C ILE A 100 -6.01 -19.45 -4.26
N THR A 101 -7.15 -19.91 -3.74
CA THR A 101 -8.23 -19.04 -3.22
C THR A 101 -7.77 -18.03 -2.15
N PRO A 102 -6.90 -18.38 -1.19
CA PRO A 102 -6.38 -17.38 -0.24
C PRO A 102 -5.57 -16.27 -0.92
N TYR A 103 -4.82 -16.58 -1.98
CA TYR A 103 -4.02 -15.59 -2.72
C TYR A 103 -4.92 -14.63 -3.49
N GLU A 104 -5.97 -15.15 -4.13
CA GLU A 104 -7.01 -14.34 -4.78
C GLU A 104 -7.68 -13.38 -3.79
N ALA A 105 -8.08 -13.89 -2.62
CA ALA A 105 -8.73 -13.09 -1.59
C ALA A 105 -7.83 -11.93 -1.10
N VAL A 106 -6.53 -12.18 -0.92
CA VAL A 106 -5.56 -11.13 -0.56
C VAL A 106 -5.46 -10.09 -1.67
N SER A 107 -5.36 -10.51 -2.93
CA SER A 107 -5.31 -9.57 -4.06
C SER A 107 -6.55 -8.69 -4.17
N ILE A 108 -7.74 -9.29 -4.05
CA ILE A 108 -9.00 -8.54 -4.04
C ILE A 108 -9.06 -7.58 -2.86
N SER A 109 -8.61 -7.99 -1.66
CA SER A 109 -8.62 -7.12 -0.48
C SER A 109 -7.73 -5.89 -0.63
N TYR A 110 -6.56 -6.03 -1.28
CA TYR A 110 -5.69 -4.88 -1.56
C TYR A 110 -6.31 -3.98 -2.63
N LEU A 111 -6.96 -4.53 -3.65
CA LEU A 111 -7.68 -3.74 -4.65
C LEU A 111 -8.81 -2.91 -4.01
N ILE A 112 -9.61 -3.53 -3.15
CA ILE A 112 -10.66 -2.84 -2.36
C ILE A 112 -10.02 -1.74 -1.51
N SER A 113 -8.89 -2.02 -0.86
CA SER A 113 -8.17 -1.02 -0.06
C SER A 113 -7.71 0.17 -0.90
N VAL A 114 -7.23 -0.04 -2.14
CA VAL A 114 -6.88 1.04 -3.07
C VAL A 114 -8.09 1.94 -3.35
N PHE A 115 -9.23 1.36 -3.73
CA PHE A 115 -10.45 2.14 -4.01
C PHE A 115 -10.96 2.88 -2.78
N ALA A 116 -11.01 2.20 -1.63
CA ALA A 116 -11.41 2.83 -0.37
C ALA A 116 -10.48 3.98 0.02
N ASN A 117 -9.19 3.89 -0.31
CA ASN A 117 -8.21 4.93 -0.01
C ASN A 117 -8.26 6.10 -1.01
N LEU A 118 -8.60 5.84 -2.28
CA LEU A 118 -8.89 6.91 -3.25
C LEU A 118 -10.07 7.77 -2.80
N LEU A 119 -11.16 7.13 -2.35
CA LEU A 119 -12.33 7.85 -1.80
C LEU A 119 -11.94 8.70 -0.58
N ARG A 120 -11.14 8.13 0.34
CA ARG A 120 -10.64 8.88 1.51
C ARG A 120 -9.77 10.05 1.09
N LEU A 121 -8.83 9.86 0.16
CA LEU A 121 -7.94 10.91 -0.31
C LEU A 121 -8.71 12.07 -0.95
N ASP A 122 -9.70 11.77 -1.80
CA ASP A 122 -10.55 12.79 -2.42
C ASP A 122 -11.31 13.61 -1.35
N ALA A 123 -11.93 12.93 -0.38
CA ALA A 123 -12.62 13.59 0.72
C ALA A 123 -11.70 14.49 1.54
N PHE A 124 -10.49 14.03 1.88
CA PHE A 124 -9.52 14.84 2.63
C PHE A 124 -8.99 16.04 1.84
N ILE A 125 -8.85 15.93 0.52
CA ILE A 125 -8.51 17.08 -0.33
C ILE A 125 -9.64 18.11 -0.31
N GLN A 126 -10.91 17.68 -0.37
CA GLN A 126 -12.05 18.58 -0.27
C GLN A 126 -12.09 19.30 1.09
N ILE A 127 -11.86 18.58 2.19
CA ILE A 127 -11.77 19.16 3.53
C ILE A 127 -10.64 20.19 3.59
N GLN A 128 -9.43 19.84 3.14
CA GLN A 128 -8.29 20.75 3.12
C GLN A 128 -8.60 22.04 2.35
N ASN A 129 -9.24 21.93 1.17
CA ASN A 129 -9.58 23.10 0.37
C ASN A 129 -10.61 24.00 1.06
N ALA A 130 -11.60 23.41 1.73
CA ALA A 130 -12.60 24.16 2.48
C ALA A 130 -11.96 24.96 3.64
N GLU A 131 -11.09 24.34 4.42
CA GLU A 131 -10.38 25.02 5.52
C GLU A 131 -9.49 26.17 5.01
N ASN A 132 -8.83 25.99 3.86
CA ASN A 132 -8.02 27.04 3.24
C ASN A 132 -8.86 28.24 2.73
N GLU A 133 -10.15 28.06 2.45
CA GLU A 133 -11.06 29.14 2.04
C GLU A 133 -11.61 29.94 3.24
N GLU A 134 -11.58 29.36 4.44
CA GLU A 134 -12.07 29.99 5.69
C GLU A 134 -10.99 30.82 6.42
N GLN A 135 -9.72 30.65 6.07
CA GLN A 135 -8.56 31.40 6.61
C GLN A 135 -8.28 32.72 5.88
#